data_AF-A0A7R9BZP9-F1
#
_entry.id   AF-A0A7R9BZP9-F1
#
_cell.length_a   1.000
_cell.length_b   1.000
_cell.length_c   1.000
_cell.angle_alpha   90.00
_cell.angle_beta   90.00
_cell.angle_gamma   90.00
#
_symmetry.space_group_name_H-M   'P 1'
#
loop_
_entity.id
_entity.type
_entity.pdbx_description
1 polymer ?
#
loop_
_entity_poly.entity_id
_entity_poly.type
_entity_poly.pdbx_seq_one_letter_code
_entity_poly.pdbx_strand_id
1 'polypeptide(L)'
;MAVIQYSVLDQMDQITHFIDASNVYASEDDEARELRTFRGGRLKVTQVGDKDLLPLNTDMMDECTDPQKNLFCFKAGDARVNEQVELTTMHTMWMREHNRIADHLSKINPYWNDEVIYQEARRIVAAEMQHITYNEWLPIVLGSYFMQNYSLHPLATGYSYQYDPSINPSVTNAFSTAALRFGHTLIQGFLQ
;
A
#
# COMPACT_ATOMS: atom_id res chain seq x y z
N MET A 1 42.94 -16.83 -5.06
CA MET A 1 42.20 -16.86 -6.33
C MET A 1 40.81 -16.32 -6.04
N ALA A 2 40.48 -15.12 -6.52
CA ALA A 2 39.11 -14.62 -6.46
C ALA A 2 38.36 -15.26 -7.63
N VAL A 3 37.33 -16.05 -7.32
CA VAL A 3 36.40 -16.55 -8.33
C VAL A 3 35.48 -15.38 -8.67
N ILE A 4 35.65 -14.80 -9.86
CA ILE A 4 34.68 -13.85 -10.39
C ILE A 4 33.45 -14.67 -10.78
N GLN A 5 32.40 -14.55 -9.98
CA GLN A 5 31.11 -15.16 -10.28
C GLN A 5 30.36 -14.22 -11.23
N TYR A 6 30.31 -14.60 -12.51
CA TYR A 6 29.53 -13.89 -13.52
C TYR A 6 28.05 -14.29 -13.38
N SER A 7 27.19 -13.33 -13.09
CA SER A 7 25.73 -13.47 -13.15
C SER A 7 25.17 -12.58 -14.25
N VAL A 8 23.99 -12.92 -14.75
CA VAL A 8 23.21 -12.02 -15.62
C VAL A 8 22.73 -10.84 -14.76
N LEU A 9 22.70 -9.64 -15.34
CA LEU A 9 22.16 -8.45 -14.67
C LEU A 9 20.66 -8.60 -14.46
N ASP A 10 20.19 -8.27 -13.25
CA ASP A 10 18.78 -8.25 -12.89
C ASP A 10 18.49 -7.04 -11.98
N GLN A 11 17.21 -6.71 -11.79
CA GLN A 11 16.75 -5.62 -10.93
C GLN A 11 16.24 -6.13 -9.58
N MET A 12 16.28 -5.27 -8.57
CA MET A 12 15.76 -5.54 -7.23
C MET A 12 14.37 -4.92 -7.07
N ASP A 13 13.46 -5.63 -6.41
CA ASP A 13 12.19 -5.08 -5.91
C ASP A 13 12.38 -4.63 -4.46
N GLN A 14 12.00 -3.39 -4.17
CA GLN A 14 12.15 -2.77 -2.84
C GLN A 14 10.87 -2.84 -2.00
N ILE A 15 9.78 -3.36 -2.57
CA ILE A 15 8.49 -3.49 -1.88
C ILE A 15 8.07 -4.96 -1.73
N THR A 16 7.12 -5.22 -0.83
CA THR A 16 6.54 -6.55 -0.70
C THR A 16 5.79 -6.95 -1.97
N HIS A 17 5.92 -8.21 -2.39
CA HIS A 17 5.25 -8.70 -3.60
C HIS A 17 3.74 -8.94 -3.42
N PHE A 18 3.28 -9.00 -2.17
CA PHE A 18 1.89 -9.31 -1.84
C PHE A 18 1.01 -8.06 -1.90
N ILE A 19 -0.28 -8.24 -2.15
CA ILE A 19 -1.29 -7.18 -1.94
C ILE A 19 -1.59 -7.13 -0.43
N ASP A 20 -0.69 -6.53 0.34
CA ASP A 20 -0.72 -6.49 1.81
C ASP A 20 -0.82 -5.05 2.38
N ALA A 21 -1.14 -4.10 1.49
CA ALA A 21 -1.18 -2.67 1.76
C ALA A 21 0.16 -2.08 2.22
N SER A 22 1.30 -2.64 1.79
CA SER A 22 2.64 -2.06 2.06
C SER A 22 2.79 -0.62 1.58
N ASN A 23 2.02 -0.17 0.58
CA ASN A 23 1.97 1.25 0.20
C ASN A 23 1.43 2.18 1.32
N VAL A 24 0.73 1.62 2.31
CA VAL A 24 0.25 2.32 3.52
C VAL A 24 1.17 2.05 4.70
N TYR A 25 1.67 0.82 4.84
CA TYR A 25 2.35 0.33 6.05
C TYR A 25 3.87 0.20 5.93
N ALA A 26 4.43 0.54 4.78
CA ALA A 26 5.81 0.29 4.37
C ALA A 26 6.14 -1.19 4.14
N SER A 27 7.29 -1.41 3.50
CA SER A 27 7.85 -2.75 3.24
C SER A 27 8.97 -3.13 4.20
N GLU A 28 9.43 -2.18 5.03
CA GLU A 28 10.43 -2.38 6.07
C GLU A 28 9.87 -2.05 7.46
N ASP A 29 10.25 -2.81 8.48
CA ASP A 29 9.73 -2.67 9.84
C ASP A 29 10.07 -1.29 10.47
N ASP A 30 11.23 -0.73 10.13
CA ASP A 30 11.67 0.56 10.66
C ASP A 30 10.79 1.70 10.12
N GLU A 31 10.54 1.72 8.82
CA GLU A 31 9.62 2.66 8.18
C GLU A 31 8.18 2.48 8.67
N ALA A 32 7.73 1.24 8.83
CA ALA A 32 6.41 0.92 9.35
C ALA A 32 6.22 1.50 10.76
N ARG A 33 7.24 1.40 11.62
CA ARG A 33 7.23 1.98 12.97
C ARG A 33 7.20 3.51 12.94
N GLU A 34 7.88 4.13 12.01
CA GLU A 34 7.86 5.60 11.86
C GLU A 34 6.49 6.14 11.48
N LEU A 35 5.64 5.35 10.83
CA LEU A 35 4.28 5.72 10.45
C LEU A 35 3.27 5.59 11.59
N ARG A 36 3.62 4.95 12.72
CA ARG A 36 2.70 4.62 13.82
C ARG A 36 2.74 5.63 14.97
N THR A 37 1.59 5.87 15.60
CA THR A 37 1.52 6.66 16.84
C THR A 37 1.95 5.86 18.08
N PHE A 38 1.94 4.53 17.99
CA PHE A 38 2.01 3.60 19.12
C PHE A 38 0.95 3.87 20.20
N ARG A 39 -0.17 4.48 19.79
CA ARG A 39 -1.32 4.74 20.64
C ARG A 39 -2.62 4.41 19.91
N GLY A 40 -3.38 3.46 20.47
CA GLY A 40 -4.70 3.08 19.97
C GLY A 40 -4.66 2.32 18.64
N GLY A 41 -3.50 1.77 18.28
CA GLY A 41 -3.25 1.07 17.02
C GLY A 41 -3.28 1.98 15.79
N ARG A 42 -3.04 3.29 15.96
CA ARG A 42 -3.24 4.29 14.89
C ARG A 42 -1.96 4.61 14.10
N LEU A 43 -2.18 5.08 12.87
CA LEU A 43 -1.17 5.76 12.05
C LEU A 43 -1.09 7.25 12.41
N LYS A 44 0.11 7.83 12.27
CA LYS A 44 0.35 9.27 12.44
C LYS A 44 -0.41 10.06 11.39
N VAL A 45 -0.80 11.27 11.76
CA VAL A 45 -1.51 12.21 10.88
C VAL A 45 -0.97 13.62 11.11
N THR A 46 -1.12 14.47 10.10
CA THR A 46 -0.99 15.91 10.24
C THR A 46 -2.38 16.53 10.18
N GLN A 47 -2.79 17.18 11.25
CA GLN A 47 -4.13 17.76 11.33
C GLN A 47 -4.13 19.17 10.72
N VAL A 48 -5.01 19.38 9.73
CA VAL A 48 -5.20 20.67 9.06
C VAL A 48 -6.67 21.05 9.15
N GLY A 49 -7.00 21.95 10.08
CA GLY A 49 -8.38 22.21 10.49
C GLY A 49 -9.01 20.93 11.04
N ASP A 50 -10.19 20.56 10.54
CA ASP A 50 -10.92 19.35 10.94
C ASP A 50 -10.56 18.12 10.10
N LYS A 51 -9.47 18.17 9.31
CA LYS A 51 -9.07 17.11 8.39
C LYS A 51 -7.73 16.49 8.77
N ASP A 52 -7.69 15.16 8.79
CA ASP A 52 -6.46 14.39 8.94
C ASP A 52 -5.79 14.21 7.58
N LEU A 53 -4.60 14.74 7.40
CA LEU A 53 -3.73 14.47 6.25
C LEU A 53 -2.64 13.48 6.65
N LEU A 54 -1.93 12.96 5.66
CA LEU A 54 -0.74 12.14 5.87
C LEU A 54 0.30 12.89 6.73
N PRO A 55 1.14 12.18 7.50
CA PRO A 55 2.21 12.81 8.24
C PRO A 55 3.19 13.49 7.29
N LEU A 56 3.76 14.62 7.71
CA LEU A 56 4.80 15.29 6.94
C LEU A 56 6.10 14.47 6.96
N ASN A 57 6.80 14.45 5.84
CA ASN A 57 8.15 13.97 5.77
C ASN A 57 9.08 14.95 6.48
N THR A 58 9.96 14.42 7.33
CA THR A 58 10.94 15.22 8.08
C THR A 58 12.31 15.22 7.41
N ASP A 59 12.49 14.46 6.33
CA ASP A 59 13.69 14.52 5.51
C ASP A 59 13.64 15.78 4.63
N MET A 60 14.67 16.62 4.77
CA MET A 60 14.78 17.89 4.05
C MET A 60 15.39 17.73 2.66
N MET A 61 15.71 16.50 2.22
CA MET A 61 16.32 16.22 0.92
C MET A 61 15.33 15.68 -0.13
N ASP A 62 14.02 15.81 0.08
CA ASP A 62 13.01 15.38 -0.89
C ASP A 62 12.66 16.45 -1.94
N GLU A 63 11.93 16.05 -2.98
CA GLU A 63 11.70 16.88 -4.17
C GLU A 63 10.63 17.99 -3.96
N CYS A 64 9.77 17.85 -2.95
CA CYS A 64 8.60 18.73 -2.77
C CYS A 64 8.62 19.54 -1.47
N THR A 65 9.60 19.34 -0.59
CA THR A 65 9.82 20.18 0.58
C THR A 65 10.50 21.50 0.21
N ASP A 66 9.85 22.61 0.56
CA ASP A 66 10.41 23.96 0.51
C ASP A 66 10.18 24.62 1.88
N PRO A 67 11.17 24.55 2.79
CA PRO A 67 11.04 25.11 4.14
C PRO A 67 10.83 26.62 4.14
N GLN A 68 11.29 27.34 3.11
CA GLN A 68 11.09 28.79 3.00
C GLN A 68 9.63 29.13 2.69
N LYS A 69 8.92 28.24 2.02
CA LYS A 69 7.48 28.37 1.72
C LYS A 69 6.59 27.57 2.67
N ASN A 70 7.16 26.95 3.70
CA ASN A 70 6.44 26.06 4.62
C ASN A 70 5.70 24.93 3.88
N LEU A 71 6.34 24.37 2.85
CA LEU A 71 5.87 23.22 2.08
C LEU A 71 6.68 22.00 2.48
N PHE A 72 6.02 20.87 2.66
CA PHE A 72 6.63 19.61 3.05
C PHE A 72 5.99 18.48 2.24
N CYS A 73 6.78 17.49 1.85
CA CYS A 73 6.23 16.26 1.33
C CYS A 73 5.46 15.49 2.41
N PHE A 74 4.54 14.64 1.98
CA PHE A 74 3.91 13.64 2.83
C PHE A 74 4.77 12.38 2.93
N LYS A 75 4.59 11.66 4.03
CA LYS A 75 5.19 10.36 4.28
C LYS A 75 4.10 9.28 4.36
N ALA A 76 4.33 8.16 3.69
CA ALA A 76 3.47 6.98 3.70
C ALA A 76 4.34 5.71 3.57
N GLY A 77 3.72 4.56 3.35
CA GLY A 77 4.44 3.30 3.14
C GLY A 77 5.12 3.16 1.79
N ASP A 78 4.86 4.06 0.84
CA ASP A 78 5.56 4.13 -0.44
C ASP A 78 6.14 5.53 -0.66
N ALA A 79 7.39 5.60 -1.11
CA ALA A 79 8.11 6.86 -1.32
C ALA A 79 7.48 7.75 -2.40
N ARG A 80 6.70 7.18 -3.32
CA ARG A 80 6.07 7.91 -4.45
C ARG A 80 4.75 8.58 -4.07
N VAL A 81 4.38 8.61 -2.80
CA VAL A 81 3.11 9.20 -2.32
C VAL A 81 2.89 10.66 -2.76
N ASN A 82 3.94 11.38 -3.13
CA ASN A 82 3.89 12.77 -3.57
C ASN A 82 3.97 12.95 -5.10
N GLU A 83 3.95 11.87 -5.89
CA GLU A 83 4.16 11.94 -7.34
C GLU A 83 3.00 12.62 -8.09
N GLN A 84 1.77 12.46 -7.61
CA GLN A 84 0.60 13.23 -8.05
C GLN A 84 -0.43 13.36 -6.93
N VAL A 85 -1.27 14.40 -7.00
CA VAL A 85 -2.23 14.74 -5.94
C VAL A 85 -3.30 13.66 -5.75
N GLU A 86 -3.73 13.01 -6.83
CA GLU A 86 -4.72 11.93 -6.80
C GLU A 86 -4.16 10.70 -6.08
N LEU A 87 -2.86 10.40 -6.28
CA LEU A 87 -2.17 9.34 -5.55
C LEU A 87 -2.06 9.70 -4.06
N THR A 88 -1.63 10.92 -3.73
CA THR A 88 -1.61 11.40 -2.34
C THR A 88 -2.99 11.28 -1.67
N THR A 89 -4.06 11.56 -2.43
CA THR A 89 -5.45 11.46 -1.96
C THR A 89 -5.81 10.01 -1.65
N MET A 90 -5.44 9.06 -2.51
CA MET A 90 -5.64 7.63 -2.26
C MET A 90 -4.88 7.15 -1.02
N HIS A 91 -3.62 7.53 -0.85
CA HIS A 91 -2.87 7.20 0.37
C HIS A 91 -3.51 7.80 1.63
N THR A 92 -3.99 9.06 1.55
CA THR A 92 -4.69 9.71 2.66
C THR A 92 -5.98 8.97 3.02
N MET A 93 -6.74 8.52 2.03
CA MET A 93 -7.97 7.75 2.24
C MET A 93 -7.70 6.45 2.97
N TRP A 94 -6.69 5.67 2.55
CA TRP A 94 -6.35 4.41 3.20
C TRP A 94 -5.80 4.57 4.61
N MET A 95 -5.02 5.62 4.87
CA MET A 95 -4.59 5.97 6.22
C MET A 95 -5.80 6.29 7.12
N ARG A 96 -6.77 7.06 6.62
CA ARG A 96 -8.00 7.37 7.37
C ARG A 96 -8.83 6.13 7.63
N GLU A 97 -8.91 5.23 6.66
CA GLU A 97 -9.64 3.97 6.82
C GLU A 97 -9.01 3.09 7.90
N HIS A 98 -7.69 2.96 7.91
CA HIS A 98 -6.99 2.29 9.01
C HIS A 98 -7.35 2.89 10.37
N ASN A 99 -7.27 4.22 10.50
CA ASN A 99 -7.59 4.90 11.77
C ASN A 99 -9.07 4.74 12.16
N ARG A 100 -9.99 4.72 11.18
CA ARG A 100 -11.42 4.45 11.40
C ARG A 100 -11.65 3.03 11.93
N ILE A 101 -10.97 2.04 11.36
CA ILE A 101 -11.04 0.64 11.79
C ILE A 101 -10.44 0.49 13.20
N ALA A 102 -9.25 1.05 13.45
CA ALA A 102 -8.59 1.02 14.75
C ALA A 102 -9.47 1.63 15.87
N ASP A 103 -10.12 2.77 15.59
CA ASP A 103 -11.06 3.40 16.51
C ASP A 103 -12.31 2.56 16.78
N HIS A 104 -12.75 1.77 15.80
CA HIS A 104 -13.89 0.86 16.00
C HIS A 104 -13.46 -0.39 16.80
N LEU A 105 -12.33 -1.00 16.43
CA LEU A 105 -11.77 -2.17 17.10
C LEU A 105 -11.47 -1.90 18.58
N SER A 106 -10.90 -0.74 18.91
CA SER A 106 -10.63 -0.34 20.29
C SER A 106 -11.90 -0.19 21.15
N LYS A 107 -13.03 0.22 20.55
CA LYS A 107 -14.32 0.33 21.25
C LYS A 107 -14.94 -1.04 21.54
N ILE A 108 -14.88 -1.96 20.58
CA ILE A 108 -15.48 -3.30 20.72
C ILE A 108 -14.57 -4.28 21.48
N ASN A 109 -13.25 -4.03 21.50
CA ASN A 109 -12.26 -4.83 22.22
C ASN A 109 -11.45 -3.97 23.22
N PRO A 110 -12.02 -3.56 24.37
CA PRO A 110 -11.37 -2.62 25.30
C PRO A 110 -10.07 -3.12 25.93
N TYR A 111 -9.81 -4.44 25.89
CA TYR A 111 -8.63 -5.07 26.47
C TYR A 111 -7.50 -5.30 25.47
N TRP A 112 -7.70 -5.02 24.19
CA TRP A 112 -6.63 -5.13 23.20
C TRP A 112 -5.61 -4.01 23.40
N ASN A 113 -4.33 -4.37 23.28
CA ASN A 113 -3.25 -3.40 23.30
C ASN A 113 -3.08 -2.72 21.92
N ASP A 114 -2.21 -1.70 21.86
CA ASP A 114 -1.90 -0.97 20.63
C ASP A 114 -1.53 -1.88 19.46
N GLU A 115 -0.65 -2.85 19.71
CA GLU A 115 -0.13 -3.74 18.67
C GLU A 115 -1.22 -4.60 18.06
N VAL A 116 -2.07 -5.21 18.88
CA VAL A 116 -3.18 -6.04 18.39
C VAL A 116 -4.14 -5.19 17.55
N ILE A 117 -4.48 -3.98 18.00
CA ILE A 117 -5.39 -3.10 17.23
C ILE A 117 -4.75 -2.72 15.89
N TYR A 118 -3.47 -2.35 15.88
CA TYR A 118 -2.75 -1.99 14.65
C TYR A 118 -2.72 -3.15 13.65
N GLN A 119 -2.37 -4.36 14.11
CA GLN A 119 -2.26 -5.53 13.22
C GLN A 119 -3.62 -5.98 12.68
N GLU A 120 -4.67 -5.95 13.50
CA GLU A 120 -6.03 -6.29 13.04
C GLU A 120 -6.58 -5.23 12.07
N ALA A 121 -6.35 -3.94 12.33
CA ALA A 121 -6.71 -2.88 11.39
C ALA A 121 -5.94 -3.01 10.06
N ARG A 122 -4.62 -3.28 10.13
CA ARG A 122 -3.78 -3.56 8.95
C ARG A 122 -4.31 -4.74 8.14
N ARG A 123 -4.67 -5.83 8.81
CA ARG A 123 -5.21 -7.05 8.17
C ARG A 123 -6.52 -6.78 7.43
N ILE A 124 -7.40 -5.97 8.01
CA ILE A 124 -8.67 -5.61 7.38
C ILE A 124 -8.42 -4.74 6.14
N VAL A 125 -7.58 -3.70 6.23
CA VAL A 125 -7.25 -2.84 5.07
C VAL A 125 -6.60 -3.64 3.94
N ALA A 126 -5.69 -4.56 4.26
CA ALA A 126 -5.09 -5.45 3.25
C ALA A 126 -6.16 -6.31 2.55
N ALA A 127 -7.12 -6.85 3.31
CA ALA A 127 -8.23 -7.63 2.76
C ALA A 127 -9.17 -6.77 1.90
N GLU A 128 -9.43 -5.51 2.27
CA GLU A 128 -10.20 -4.56 1.46
C GLU A 128 -9.52 -4.30 0.12
N MET A 129 -8.21 -4.02 0.12
CA MET A 129 -7.44 -3.82 -1.10
C MET A 129 -7.41 -5.06 -1.99
N GLN A 130 -7.21 -6.25 -1.41
CA GLN A 130 -7.30 -7.52 -2.15
C GLN A 130 -8.68 -7.69 -2.78
N HIS A 131 -9.74 -7.47 -2.00
CA HIS A 131 -11.10 -7.63 -2.48
C HIS A 131 -11.41 -6.66 -3.64
N ILE A 132 -11.11 -5.38 -3.49
CA ILE A 132 -11.32 -4.38 -4.56
C ILE A 132 -10.49 -4.76 -5.80
N THR A 133 -9.25 -5.18 -5.63
CA THR A 133 -8.38 -5.55 -6.75
C THR A 133 -8.93 -6.73 -7.54
N TYR A 134 -9.26 -7.84 -6.88
CA TYR A 134 -9.72 -9.06 -7.54
C TYR A 134 -11.19 -9.02 -7.97
N ASN A 135 -12.05 -8.32 -7.22
CA ASN A 135 -13.48 -8.29 -7.48
C ASN A 135 -13.90 -7.17 -8.43
N GLU A 136 -13.20 -6.03 -8.43
CA GLU A 136 -13.65 -4.82 -9.15
C GLU A 136 -12.66 -4.42 -10.25
N TRP A 137 -11.37 -4.34 -9.94
CA TRP A 137 -10.37 -3.81 -10.88
C TRP A 137 -9.94 -4.83 -11.93
N LEU A 138 -9.51 -6.04 -11.53
CA LEU A 138 -9.03 -7.06 -12.46
C LEU A 138 -10.07 -7.49 -13.52
N PRO A 139 -11.38 -7.62 -13.22
CA PRO A 139 -12.38 -7.91 -14.25
C PRO A 139 -12.45 -6.86 -15.35
N ILE A 140 -12.25 -5.59 -15.02
CA ILE A 140 -12.28 -4.49 -15.99
C ILE A 140 -11.02 -4.52 -16.86
N VAL A 141 -9.86 -4.79 -16.25
CA VAL A 141 -8.56 -4.79 -16.94
C VAL A 141 -8.33 -6.04 -17.79
N LEU A 142 -8.62 -7.21 -17.25
CA LEU A 142 -8.37 -8.50 -17.90
C LEU A 142 -9.57 -9.00 -18.71
N GLY A 143 -10.79 -8.61 -18.34
CA GLY A 143 -12.01 -9.14 -18.93
C GLY A 143 -12.40 -10.53 -18.40
N SER A 144 -13.66 -10.90 -18.66
CA SER A 144 -14.28 -12.11 -18.09
C SER A 144 -13.60 -13.42 -18.49
N TYR A 145 -13.01 -13.50 -19.69
CA TYR A 145 -12.33 -14.69 -20.18
C TYR A 145 -11.14 -15.09 -19.29
N PHE A 146 -10.24 -14.14 -18.99
CA PHE A 146 -9.08 -14.42 -18.16
C PHE A 146 -9.44 -14.62 -16.69
N MET A 147 -10.42 -13.84 -16.17
CA MET A 147 -10.91 -14.02 -14.81
C MET A 147 -11.45 -15.45 -14.57
N GLN A 148 -12.18 -16.02 -15.55
CA GLN A 148 -12.70 -17.38 -15.46
C GLN A 148 -11.59 -18.44 -15.62
N ASN A 149 -10.76 -18.31 -16.66
CA ASN A 149 -9.73 -19.30 -16.95
C ASN A 149 -8.69 -19.45 -15.84
N TYR A 150 -8.38 -18.37 -15.14
CA TYR A 150 -7.45 -18.38 -14.01
C TYR A 150 -8.15 -18.42 -12.64
N SER A 151 -9.49 -18.53 -12.61
CA SER A 151 -10.28 -18.60 -11.36
C SER A 151 -9.95 -17.48 -10.37
N LEU A 152 -9.87 -16.24 -10.85
CA LEU A 152 -9.40 -15.07 -10.09
C LEU A 152 -10.50 -14.38 -9.27
N HIS A 153 -11.76 -14.79 -9.41
CA HIS A 153 -12.84 -14.19 -8.62
C HIS A 153 -12.76 -14.64 -7.15
N PRO A 154 -12.92 -13.71 -6.19
CA PRO A 154 -13.07 -14.10 -4.80
C PRO A 154 -14.34 -14.93 -4.61
N LEU A 155 -14.31 -15.81 -3.60
CA LEU A 155 -15.49 -16.58 -3.21
C LEU A 155 -16.56 -15.62 -2.67
N ALA A 156 -17.83 -15.88 -3.00
CA ALA A 156 -18.95 -15.11 -2.46
C ALA A 156 -19.07 -15.21 -0.93
N THR A 157 -18.64 -16.34 -0.36
CA THR A 157 -18.66 -16.61 1.09
C THR A 157 -17.56 -17.60 1.47
N GLY A 158 -17.06 -17.51 2.71
CA GLY A 158 -16.14 -18.47 3.29
C GLY A 158 -14.67 -18.18 2.98
N TYR A 159 -13.83 -19.21 3.08
CA TYR A 159 -12.37 -19.12 2.91
C TYR A 159 -11.91 -19.86 1.66
N SER A 160 -10.92 -19.29 0.95
CA SER A 160 -10.22 -20.01 -0.12
C SER A 160 -9.21 -20.99 0.47
N TYR A 161 -9.11 -22.17 -0.13
CA TYR A 161 -8.11 -23.19 0.17
C TYR A 161 -7.05 -23.30 -0.94
N GLN A 162 -6.94 -22.28 -1.80
CA GLN A 162 -6.02 -22.26 -2.95
C GLN A 162 -4.59 -21.87 -2.59
N TYR A 163 -4.29 -21.58 -1.32
CA TYR A 163 -2.93 -21.27 -0.90
C TYR A 163 -2.02 -22.48 -1.15
N ASP A 164 -0.97 -22.27 -1.93
CA ASP A 164 0.05 -23.26 -2.23
C ASP A 164 1.44 -22.67 -1.91
N PRO A 165 2.14 -23.19 -0.89
CA PRO A 165 3.45 -22.68 -0.50
C PRO A 165 4.55 -22.97 -1.52
N SER A 166 4.30 -23.79 -2.55
CA SER A 166 5.24 -24.05 -3.63
C SER A 166 5.23 -23.00 -4.75
N ILE A 167 4.22 -22.11 -4.76
CA ILE A 167 4.12 -21.02 -5.73
C ILE A 167 5.09 -19.91 -5.34
N ASN A 168 5.89 -19.46 -6.31
CA ASN A 168 6.72 -18.27 -6.15
C ASN A 168 5.85 -17.02 -6.29
N PRO A 169 5.68 -16.20 -5.23
CA PRO A 169 4.86 -14.99 -5.27
C PRO A 169 5.60 -13.79 -5.87
N SER A 170 6.89 -13.90 -6.21
CA SER A 170 7.69 -12.77 -6.67
C SER A 170 7.14 -12.13 -7.94
N VAL A 171 7.14 -10.81 -7.93
CA VAL A 171 6.78 -10.01 -9.10
C VAL A 171 7.81 -10.23 -10.20
N THR A 172 7.34 -10.54 -11.41
CA THR A 172 8.25 -10.69 -12.56
C THR A 172 8.76 -9.32 -13.02
N ASN A 173 10.02 -9.29 -13.47
CA ASN A 173 10.65 -8.08 -14.00
C ASN A 173 9.85 -7.47 -15.17
N ALA A 174 9.32 -8.31 -16.07
CA ALA A 174 8.47 -7.84 -17.18
C ALA A 174 7.18 -7.14 -16.71
N PHE A 175 6.61 -7.60 -15.59
CA PHE A 175 5.41 -6.99 -15.01
C PHE A 175 5.71 -5.61 -14.41
N SER A 176 6.74 -5.51 -13.56
CA SER A 176 7.07 -4.28 -12.85
C SER A 176 7.67 -3.20 -13.76
N THR A 177 8.45 -3.58 -14.77
CA THR A 177 9.14 -2.61 -15.63
C THR A 177 8.33 -2.17 -16.84
N ALA A 178 7.44 -3.03 -17.36
CA ALA A 178 6.75 -2.77 -18.62
C ALA A 178 5.23 -2.99 -18.55
N ALA A 179 4.77 -4.21 -18.22
CA ALA A 179 3.37 -4.58 -18.47
C ALA A 179 2.37 -3.76 -17.64
N LEU A 180 2.61 -3.59 -16.33
CA LEU A 180 1.68 -2.84 -15.47
C LEU A 180 1.69 -1.32 -15.77
N ARG A 181 2.68 -0.83 -16.53
CA ARG A 181 2.73 0.56 -16.99
C ARG A 181 1.72 0.88 -18.10
N PHE A 182 0.88 -0.08 -18.52
CA PHE A 182 -0.26 0.21 -19.39
C PHE A 182 -1.15 1.33 -18.83
N GLY A 183 -1.21 1.50 -17.51
CA GLY A 183 -1.94 2.59 -16.85
C GLY A 183 -1.52 3.99 -17.32
N HIS A 184 -0.30 4.17 -17.85
CA HIS A 184 0.12 5.44 -18.44
C HIS A 184 -0.71 5.85 -19.67
N THR A 185 -1.35 4.90 -20.35
CA THR A 185 -2.28 5.18 -21.45
C THR A 185 -3.63 5.74 -20.99
N LEU A 186 -3.93 5.68 -19.68
CA LEU A 186 -5.20 6.10 -19.10
C LEU A 186 -5.12 7.51 -18.48
N ILE A 187 -3.92 8.07 -18.37
CA ILE A 187 -3.68 9.37 -17.75
C ILE A 187 -4.31 10.48 -18.59
N GLN A 188 -5.11 11.33 -17.95
CA GLN A 188 -5.71 12.50 -18.59
C GLN A 188 -4.75 13.69 -18.55
N GLY A 189 -4.92 14.64 -19.48
CA GLY A 189 -4.08 15.84 -19.57
C GLY A 189 -4.40 16.95 -18.55
N PHE A 190 -5.27 16.69 -17.58
CA PHE A 190 -5.69 17.66 -16.56
C PHE A 190 -6.01 16.93 -15.24
N LEU A 191 -5.79 17.62 -14.13
CA LEU A 191 -6.20 17.19 -12.80
C LEU A 191 -7.70 17.51 -12.62
N GLN A 192 -8.47 16.59 -12.05
CA GLN A 192 -9.91 16.77 -11.79
C GLN A 192 -10.20 17.23 -10.37
#